data_AF-I1D4R0-F1
#
_entry.id   AF-I1D4R0-F1
#
_cell.length_a   1.000
_cell.length_b   1.000
_cell.length_c   1.000
_cell.angle_alpha   90.00
_cell.angle_beta   90.00
_cell.angle_gamma   90.00
#
_symmetry.space_group_name_H-M   'P 1'
#
loop_
_entity.id
_entity.type
_entity.pdbx_description
1 polymer ?
#
loop_
_entity_poly.entity_id
_entity_poly.type
_entity_poly.pdbx_seq_one_letter_code
_entity_poly.pdbx_strand_id
1 'polypeptide(L)'
;MTSAQDRNGWPQQPGEFRVTWRGYDRAQVRKYVRDLLESLHAVTADRDAAAQYVRSQSEELAALRRQNDKLRRRLDRVCRTPVEPDGLSERLWHMVDLAQREAEDILTEARAEADRRRAELDKRENELEERRAELEEQHRELVRRIKAEAAAEAERAERERRDADERAMRRRQELERDFAKNLAARREEMNRALARREAAAKAEAERIIAEATERAERLVAEATERVRALEEARRKAASELRAAREALVGAWPLLEPLPDEVSADRTGPKAVAESPESFPAKERKSPAFAGAGLPTLPAVLSVAVSGSGAGPRSVTSHTRVAKAEPPARHVVGTTVSSAR
;
A
#
# COMPACT_ATOMS: atom_id res chain seq x y z
N MET A 1 62.98 56.75 17.26
CA MET A 1 62.60 57.68 18.34
C MET A 1 63.48 58.91 18.17
N THR A 2 63.02 60.08 17.73
CA THR A 2 61.77 60.80 17.99
C THR A 2 61.28 61.44 16.69
N SER A 3 60.05 61.12 16.32
CA SER A 3 59.36 61.63 15.14
C SER A 3 58.86 63.05 15.43
N ALA A 4 59.33 64.05 14.69
CA ALA A 4 58.78 65.40 14.75
C ALA A 4 57.68 65.54 13.67
N GLN A 5 56.42 65.39 14.09
CA GLN A 5 55.21 65.86 13.40
C GLN A 5 54.82 67.20 14.03
N ASP A 6 54.20 68.21 13.42
CA ASP A 6 53.97 68.68 12.05
C ASP A 6 53.39 70.12 12.23
N ARG A 7 52.92 70.81 11.19
CA ARG A 7 51.75 71.72 11.38
C ARG A 7 50.55 71.37 10.50
N ASN A 8 50.73 70.57 9.45
CA ASN A 8 49.64 70.05 8.62
C ASN A 8 49.93 68.56 8.30
N GLY A 9 49.38 67.66 9.12
CA GLY A 9 49.66 66.21 9.17
C GLY A 9 49.74 65.43 7.85
N TRP A 10 50.90 65.41 7.19
CA TRP A 10 51.21 64.47 6.11
C TRP A 10 52.62 63.90 6.30
N PRO A 11 52.86 62.60 6.04
CA PRO A 11 54.21 62.04 6.13
C PRO A 11 55.09 62.71 5.07
N GLN A 12 56.19 63.35 5.50
CA GLN A 12 57.14 63.97 4.58
C GLN A 12 57.69 62.92 3.62
N GLN A 13 57.43 63.07 2.33
CA GLN A 13 58.11 62.27 1.32
C GLN A 13 59.58 62.68 1.28
N PRO A 14 60.51 61.72 1.19
CA PRO A 14 61.93 62.04 1.08
C PRO A 14 62.19 62.71 -0.27
N GLY A 15 62.32 64.05 -0.29
CA GLY A 15 62.74 64.79 -1.48
C GLY A 15 62.15 66.20 -1.67
N GLU A 16 61.13 66.60 -0.91
CA GLU A 16 60.53 67.94 -1.07
C GLU A 16 61.11 68.94 -0.04
N PHE A 17 61.78 69.98 -0.56
CA PHE A 17 62.30 71.07 0.28
C PHE A 17 61.21 72.08 0.60
N ARG A 18 61.23 72.63 1.82
CA ARG A 18 60.30 73.68 2.23
C ARG A 18 60.50 74.93 1.36
N VAL A 19 59.43 75.38 0.72
CA VAL A 19 59.42 76.60 -0.11
C VAL A 19 59.18 77.82 0.78
N THR A 20 60.04 78.81 0.68
CA THR A 20 59.89 80.14 1.28
C THR A 20 59.68 81.18 0.19
N TRP A 21 59.30 82.42 0.55
CA TRP A 21 58.95 83.48 -0.39
C TRP A 21 60.07 83.84 -1.39
N ARG A 22 61.32 83.43 -1.12
CA ARG A 22 62.48 83.55 -2.02
C ARG A 22 63.11 82.18 -2.35
N GLY A 23 62.26 81.18 -2.64
CA GLY A 23 62.69 79.85 -3.06
C GLY A 23 62.86 78.86 -1.90
N TYR A 24 63.57 77.75 -2.13
CA TYR A 24 63.77 76.72 -1.12
C TYR A 24 64.61 77.18 0.08
N ASP A 25 64.32 76.64 1.26
CA ASP A 25 65.10 76.90 2.47
C ASP A 25 66.57 76.46 2.27
N ARG A 26 67.46 77.45 2.18
CA ARG A 26 68.90 77.25 1.97
C ARG A 26 69.55 76.40 3.06
N ALA A 27 69.07 76.49 4.30
CA ALA A 27 69.61 75.68 5.39
C ALA A 27 69.21 74.20 5.22
N GLN A 28 67.96 73.95 4.83
CA GLN A 28 67.45 72.61 4.56
C GLN A 28 68.13 71.97 3.34
N VAL A 29 68.27 72.71 2.23
CA VAL A 29 68.95 72.21 1.01
C VAL A 29 70.43 71.92 1.28
N ARG A 30 71.15 72.80 1.99
CA ARG A 30 72.57 72.56 2.33
C ARG A 30 72.74 71.36 3.25
N LYS A 31 71.82 71.14 4.18
CA LYS A 31 71.82 69.94 5.03
C LYS A 31 71.62 68.69 4.18
N TYR A 32 70.59 68.67 3.33
CA TYR A 32 70.33 67.53 2.45
C TYR A 32 71.48 67.23 1.47
N VAL A 33 72.07 68.25 0.84
CA VAL A 33 73.24 68.05 -0.04
C VAL A 33 74.43 67.49 0.73
N ARG A 34 74.63 67.93 1.98
CA ARG A 34 75.68 67.37 2.86
C ARG A 34 75.39 65.91 3.18
N ASP A 35 74.18 65.60 3.61
CA ASP A 35 73.75 64.23 3.93
C ASP A 35 73.80 63.32 2.68
N LEU A 36 73.52 63.86 1.49
CA LEU A 36 73.64 63.17 0.21
C LEU A 36 75.10 62.93 -0.18
N LEU A 37 75.98 63.92 -0.01
CA LEU A 37 77.41 63.74 -0.26
C LEU A 37 78.01 62.73 0.73
N GLU A 38 77.59 62.76 2.00
CA GLU A 38 77.99 61.78 3.01
C GLU A 38 77.51 60.37 2.65
N SER A 39 76.25 60.21 2.20
CA SER A 39 75.75 58.92 1.74
C SER A 39 76.42 58.43 0.45
N LEU A 40 76.73 59.32 -0.51
CA LEU A 40 77.53 58.97 -1.68
C LEU A 40 78.94 58.53 -1.29
N HIS A 41 79.59 59.23 -0.36
CA HIS A 41 80.90 58.82 0.15
C HIS A 41 80.83 57.46 0.84
N ALA A 42 79.81 57.20 1.67
CA ALA A 42 79.58 55.90 2.30
C ALA A 42 79.38 54.79 1.24
N VAL A 43 78.53 55.00 0.24
CA VAL A 43 78.31 54.02 -0.84
C VAL A 43 79.57 53.80 -1.68
N THR A 44 80.36 54.84 -1.96
CA THR A 44 81.63 54.66 -2.67
C THR A 44 82.64 53.89 -1.84
N ALA A 45 82.72 54.14 -0.53
CA ALA A 45 83.58 53.38 0.38
C ALA A 45 83.14 51.91 0.46
N ASP A 46 81.84 51.65 0.58
CA ASP A 46 81.28 50.30 0.59
C ASP A 46 81.53 49.57 -0.74
N ARG A 47 81.36 50.27 -1.87
CA ARG A 47 81.66 49.73 -3.21
C ARG A 47 83.13 49.37 -3.33
N ASP A 48 84.02 50.24 -2.88
CA ASP A 48 85.46 50.02 -2.99
C ASP A 48 85.91 48.90 -2.03
N ALA A 49 85.31 48.79 -0.84
CA ALA A 49 85.51 47.67 0.08
C ALA A 49 85.01 46.33 -0.50
N ALA A 50 83.83 46.32 -1.13
CA ALA A 50 83.31 45.15 -1.84
C ALA A 50 84.20 44.75 -3.02
N ALA A 51 84.73 45.73 -3.77
CA ALA A 51 85.66 45.48 -4.86
C ALA A 51 86.98 44.88 -4.36
N GLN A 52 87.49 45.33 -3.21
CA GLN A 52 88.66 44.73 -2.56
C GLN A 52 88.38 43.30 -2.09
N TYR A 53 87.21 43.03 -1.50
CA TYR A 53 86.79 41.69 -1.08
C TYR A 53 86.67 40.72 -2.27
N VAL A 54 86.09 41.15 -3.39
CA VAL A 54 86.01 40.32 -4.60
C VAL A 54 87.42 40.04 -5.15
N ARG A 55 88.33 41.03 -5.12
CA ARG A 55 89.72 40.82 -5.55
C ARG A 55 90.43 39.80 -4.67
N SER A 56 90.36 39.92 -3.35
CA SER A 56 91.00 38.96 -2.44
C SER A 56 90.43 37.54 -2.60
N GLN A 57 89.11 37.41 -2.73
CA GLN A 57 88.46 36.12 -3.01
C GLN A 57 88.88 35.55 -4.37
N SER A 58 89.07 36.39 -5.40
CA SER A 58 89.55 35.94 -6.70
C SER A 58 91.00 35.44 -6.67
N GLU A 59 91.84 36.08 -5.86
CA GLU A 59 93.22 35.66 -5.62
C GLU A 59 93.26 34.34 -4.84
N GLU A 60 92.41 34.19 -3.83
CA GLU A 60 92.26 32.94 -3.07
C GLU A 60 91.78 31.79 -3.95
N LEU A 61 90.75 32.01 -4.78
CA LEU A 61 90.29 31.02 -5.75
C LEU A 61 91.37 30.67 -6.78
N ALA A 62 92.14 31.65 -7.25
CA ALA A 62 93.27 31.39 -8.14
C ALA A 62 94.37 30.58 -7.45
N ALA A 63 94.65 30.85 -6.16
CA ALA A 63 95.60 30.08 -5.36
C ALA A 63 95.11 28.63 -5.14
N LEU A 64 93.84 28.43 -4.77
CA LEU A 64 93.23 27.11 -4.61
C LEU A 64 93.22 26.32 -5.91
N ARG A 65 92.93 26.96 -7.06
CA ARG A 65 93.01 26.33 -8.39
C ARG A 65 94.45 25.89 -8.70
N ARG A 66 95.45 26.75 -8.48
CA ARG A 66 96.87 26.39 -8.65
C ARG A 66 97.28 25.24 -7.72
N GLN A 67 96.78 25.20 -6.49
CA GLN A 67 97.00 24.10 -5.57
C GLN A 67 96.33 22.81 -6.06
N ASN A 68 95.09 22.86 -6.54
CA ASN A 68 94.39 21.70 -7.09
C ASN A 68 95.13 21.14 -8.30
N ASP A 69 95.61 22.00 -9.21
CA ASP A 69 96.44 21.58 -10.35
C ASP A 69 97.77 20.97 -9.89
N LYS A 70 98.40 21.51 -8.84
CA LYS A 70 99.61 20.93 -8.25
C LYS A 70 99.35 19.56 -7.64
N LEU A 71 98.24 19.39 -6.92
CA LEU A 71 97.81 18.12 -6.33
C LEU A 71 97.48 17.10 -7.42
N ARG A 72 96.77 17.50 -8.48
CA ARG A 72 96.48 16.67 -9.66
C ARG A 72 97.75 16.23 -10.36
N ARG A 73 98.69 17.12 -10.65
CA ARG A 73 100.00 16.76 -11.23
C ARG A 73 100.81 15.83 -10.32
N ARG A 74 100.72 16.01 -9.00
CA ARG A 74 101.36 15.11 -8.02
C ARG A 74 100.69 13.74 -8.04
N LEU A 75 99.36 13.69 -8.10
CA LEU A 75 98.59 12.46 -8.24
C LEU A 75 98.94 11.76 -9.56
N ASP A 76 98.93 12.47 -10.68
CA ASP A 76 99.33 11.95 -11.99
C ASP A 76 100.76 11.42 -11.98
N ARG A 77 101.68 12.09 -11.25
CA ARG A 77 103.04 11.59 -11.04
C ARG A 77 103.05 10.31 -10.21
N VAL A 78 102.34 10.26 -9.08
CA VAL A 78 102.23 9.07 -8.23
C VAL A 78 101.59 7.91 -9.00
N CYS A 79 100.60 8.18 -9.85
CA CYS A 79 99.96 7.20 -10.73
C CYS A 79 100.85 6.75 -11.90
N ARG A 80 101.77 7.61 -12.40
CA ARG A 80 102.74 7.29 -13.46
C ARG A 80 104.02 6.65 -12.95
N THR A 81 104.36 6.84 -11.68
CA THR A 81 105.48 6.13 -11.05
C THR A 81 105.04 4.67 -10.99
N PRO A 82 105.76 3.72 -11.63
CA PRO A 82 105.39 2.32 -11.53
C PRO A 82 105.38 1.95 -10.06
N VAL A 83 104.23 1.41 -9.61
CA VAL A 83 103.98 0.98 -8.24
C VAL A 83 105.09 -0.01 -7.85
N GLU A 84 105.78 0.24 -6.74
CA GLU A 84 106.65 -0.75 -6.11
C GLU A 84 105.82 -2.05 -5.97
N PRO A 85 106.27 -3.22 -6.46
CA PRO A 85 105.46 -4.44 -6.51
C PRO A 85 104.84 -4.83 -5.15
N ASP A 86 105.46 -4.44 -4.05
CA ASP A 86 104.97 -4.69 -2.68
C ASP A 86 103.78 -3.78 -2.28
N GLY A 87 103.66 -2.56 -2.83
CA GLY A 87 102.60 -1.59 -2.50
C GLY A 87 101.29 -1.77 -3.28
N LEU A 88 101.29 -2.59 -4.34
CA LEU A 88 100.08 -2.91 -5.11
C LEU A 88 99.10 -3.73 -4.26
N SER A 89 99.62 -4.70 -3.50
CA SER A 89 98.82 -5.54 -2.62
C SER A 89 98.12 -4.73 -1.53
N GLU A 90 98.84 -3.84 -0.84
CA GLU A 90 98.25 -2.97 0.20
C GLU A 90 97.14 -2.06 -0.35
N ARG A 91 97.33 -1.51 -1.55
CA ARG A 91 96.32 -0.68 -2.20
C ARG A 91 95.09 -1.48 -2.64
N LEU A 92 95.27 -2.68 -3.18
CA LEU A 92 94.16 -3.57 -3.54
C LEU A 92 93.36 -3.96 -2.29
N TRP A 93 94.06 -4.29 -1.18
CA TRP A 93 93.42 -4.54 0.11
C TRP A 93 92.62 -3.32 0.58
N HIS A 94 93.18 -2.12 0.50
CA HIS A 94 92.48 -0.90 0.90
C HIS A 94 91.26 -0.59 0.02
N MET A 95 91.32 -0.82 -1.29
CA MET A 95 90.17 -0.66 -2.18
C MET A 95 89.08 -1.70 -1.93
N VAL A 96 89.45 -2.95 -1.60
CA VAL A 96 88.49 -4.00 -1.23
C VAL A 96 87.83 -3.67 0.11
N ASP A 97 88.58 -3.24 1.11
CA ASP A 97 88.04 -2.79 2.40
C ASP A 97 87.10 -1.58 2.23
N LEU A 98 87.46 -0.61 1.39
CA LEU A 98 86.58 0.51 1.07
C LEU A 98 85.29 0.05 0.36
N ALA A 99 85.40 -0.84 -0.62
CA ALA A 99 84.24 -1.37 -1.34
C ALA A 99 83.34 -2.23 -0.42
N GLN A 100 83.92 -2.96 0.53
CA GLN A 100 83.17 -3.70 1.55
C GLN A 100 82.41 -2.75 2.47
N ARG A 101 83.04 -1.68 2.94
CA ARG A 101 82.36 -0.65 3.75
C ARG A 101 81.25 0.04 2.97
N GLU A 102 81.50 0.40 1.71
CA GLU A 102 80.47 1.00 0.85
C GLU A 102 79.29 0.04 0.60
N ALA A 103 79.57 -1.26 0.42
CA ALA A 103 78.52 -2.27 0.30
C ALA A 103 77.71 -2.43 1.60
N GLU A 104 78.37 -2.38 2.77
CA GLU A 104 77.70 -2.40 4.07
C GLU A 104 76.82 -1.17 4.26
N ASP A 105 77.31 0.02 3.92
CA ASP A 105 76.54 1.27 3.96
C ASP A 105 75.29 1.17 3.07
N ILE A 106 75.44 0.76 1.80
CA ILE A 106 74.30 0.55 0.88
C ILE A 106 73.29 -0.45 1.45
N LEU A 107 73.75 -1.56 2.05
CA LEU A 107 72.86 -2.55 2.64
C LEU A 107 72.14 -2.01 3.88
N THR A 108 72.79 -1.22 4.72
CA THR A 108 72.15 -0.60 5.89
C THR A 108 71.12 0.43 5.48
N GLU A 109 71.42 1.25 4.47
CA GLU A 109 70.48 2.21 3.89
C GLU A 109 69.28 1.51 3.26
N ALA A 110 69.53 0.49 2.42
CA ALA A 110 68.46 -0.29 1.79
C ALA A 110 67.56 -0.99 2.81
N ARG A 111 68.13 -1.51 3.90
CA ARG A 111 67.38 -2.10 5.02
C ARG A 111 66.56 -1.04 5.75
N ALA A 112 67.16 0.10 6.09
CA ALA A 112 66.46 1.21 6.74
C ALA A 112 65.31 1.73 5.87
N GLU A 113 65.49 1.84 4.55
CA GLU A 113 64.41 2.18 3.64
C GLU A 113 63.32 1.10 3.57
N ALA A 114 63.68 -0.17 3.51
CA ALA A 114 62.72 -1.27 3.51
C ALA A 114 61.87 -1.27 4.79
N ASP A 115 62.49 -1.03 5.95
CA ASP A 115 61.80 -0.97 7.23
C ASP A 115 60.89 0.27 7.34
N ARG A 116 61.32 1.42 6.80
CA ARG A 116 60.43 2.60 6.68
C ARG A 116 59.22 2.31 5.82
N ARG A 117 59.41 1.67 4.65
CA ARG A 117 58.30 1.30 3.75
C ARG A 117 57.35 0.30 4.41
N ARG A 118 57.87 -0.70 5.12
CA ARG A 118 57.05 -1.66 5.90
C ARG A 118 56.23 -0.93 6.96
N ALA A 119 56.86 -0.09 7.78
CA ALA A 119 56.15 0.67 8.80
C ALA A 119 55.09 1.62 8.22
N GLU A 120 55.30 2.17 7.02
CA GLU A 120 54.28 2.96 6.32
C GLU A 120 53.11 2.10 5.82
N LEU A 121 53.38 0.89 5.33
CA LEU A 121 52.33 -0.05 4.92
C LEU A 121 51.52 -0.54 6.12
N ASP A 122 52.19 -0.94 7.21
CA ASP A 122 51.53 -1.38 8.44
C ASP A 122 50.61 -0.27 9.00
N LYS A 123 51.05 0.99 8.97
CA LYS A 123 50.19 2.13 9.33
C LYS A 123 48.97 2.26 8.44
N ARG A 124 49.14 2.15 7.11
CA ARG A 124 48.02 2.21 6.16
C ARG A 124 47.06 1.05 6.32
N GLU A 125 47.56 -0.15 6.61
CA GLU A 125 46.74 -1.33 6.88
C GLU A 125 45.89 -1.11 8.14
N ASN A 126 46.51 -0.66 9.24
CA ASN A 126 45.80 -0.33 10.47
C ASN A 126 44.73 0.76 10.26
N GLU A 127 45.05 1.85 9.54
CA GLU A 127 44.08 2.90 9.21
C GLU A 127 42.88 2.36 8.39
N LEU A 128 43.13 1.42 7.48
CA LEU A 128 42.07 0.80 6.69
C LEU A 128 41.23 -0.16 7.53
N GLU A 129 41.84 -0.90 8.46
CA GLU A 129 41.14 -1.76 9.41
C GLU A 129 40.24 -0.95 10.35
N GLU A 130 40.74 0.15 10.90
CA GLU A 130 39.96 1.08 11.73
C GLU A 130 38.76 1.64 10.94
N ARG A 131 39.00 2.16 9.74
CA ARG A 131 37.91 2.66 8.87
C ARG A 131 36.89 1.58 8.51
N ARG A 132 37.34 0.34 8.28
CA ARG A 132 36.44 -0.80 8.03
C ARG A 132 35.61 -1.12 9.26
N ALA A 133 36.20 -1.15 10.44
CA ALA A 133 35.49 -1.39 11.70
C ALA A 133 34.43 -0.31 11.96
N GLU A 134 34.76 0.97 11.75
CA GLU A 134 33.82 2.09 11.88
C GLU A 134 32.63 1.96 10.91
N LEU A 135 32.91 1.67 9.63
CA LEU A 135 31.86 1.49 8.62
C LEU A 135 30.99 0.27 8.91
N GLU A 136 31.57 -0.82 9.41
CA GLU A 136 30.82 -2.00 9.84
C GLU A 136 29.91 -1.70 11.03
N GLU A 137 30.39 -0.94 12.01
CA GLU A 137 29.59 -0.52 13.16
C GLU A 137 28.42 0.37 12.71
N GLN A 138 28.69 1.39 11.89
CA GLN A 138 27.66 2.25 11.31
C GLN A 138 26.65 1.45 10.49
N HIS A 139 27.11 0.48 9.69
CA HIS A 139 26.24 -0.40 8.91
C HIS A 139 25.37 -1.28 9.83
N ARG A 140 25.96 -1.87 10.87
CA ARG A 140 25.22 -2.67 11.87
C ARG A 140 24.17 -1.82 12.57
N GLU A 141 24.49 -0.57 12.94
CA GLU A 141 23.53 0.35 13.53
C GLU A 141 22.40 0.72 12.57
N LEU A 142 22.72 1.06 11.32
CA LEU A 142 21.72 1.38 10.31
C LEU A 142 20.78 0.19 10.08
N VAL A 143 21.33 -1.02 9.94
CA VAL A 143 20.54 -2.25 9.80
C VAL A 143 19.68 -2.50 11.04
N ARG A 144 20.18 -2.25 12.25
CA ARG A 144 19.39 -2.35 13.49
C ARG A 144 18.23 -1.35 13.48
N ARG A 145 18.46 -0.09 13.09
CA ARG A 145 17.43 0.95 13.00
C ARG A 145 16.36 0.58 11.98
N ILE A 146 16.76 0.21 10.76
CA ILE A 146 15.83 -0.21 9.69
C ILE A 146 15.01 -1.43 10.14
N LYS A 147 15.63 -2.42 10.79
CA LYS A 147 14.90 -3.59 11.33
C LYS A 147 13.91 -3.19 12.41
N ALA A 148 14.28 -2.29 13.31
CA ALA A 148 13.39 -1.80 14.37
C ALA A 148 12.21 -1.00 13.80
N GLU A 149 12.46 -0.13 12.82
CA GLU A 149 11.42 0.64 12.12
C GLU A 149 10.46 -0.30 11.36
N ALA A 150 10.99 -1.28 10.63
CA ALA A 150 10.18 -2.27 9.92
C ALA A 150 9.32 -3.12 10.89
N ALA A 151 9.88 -3.51 12.03
CA ALA A 151 9.14 -4.24 13.06
C ALA A 151 8.03 -3.37 13.69
N ALA A 152 8.32 -2.10 14.02
CA ALA A 152 7.34 -1.17 14.56
C ALA A 152 6.19 -0.91 13.57
N GLU A 153 6.51 -0.77 12.27
CA GLU A 153 5.50 -0.59 11.23
C GLU A 153 4.65 -1.86 11.04
N ALA A 154 5.27 -3.04 11.07
CA ALA A 154 4.54 -4.31 11.03
C ALA A 154 3.57 -4.47 12.21
N GLU A 155 4.01 -4.12 13.43
CA GLU A 155 3.14 -4.12 14.61
C GLU A 155 1.97 -3.14 14.49
N ARG A 156 2.21 -1.94 13.95
CA ARG A 156 1.14 -0.95 13.70
C ARG A 156 0.13 -1.49 12.70
N ALA A 157 0.58 -2.02 11.58
CA ALA A 157 -0.28 -2.63 10.56
C ALA A 157 -1.07 -3.83 11.10
N GLU A 158 -0.51 -4.63 12.01
CA GLU A 158 -1.26 -5.69 12.70
C GLU A 158 -2.32 -5.15 13.64
N ARG A 159 -2.02 -4.12 14.43
CA ARG A 159 -3.00 -3.48 15.32
C ARG A 159 -4.15 -2.88 14.52
N GLU A 160 -3.85 -2.16 13.44
CA GLU A 160 -4.87 -1.57 12.58
C GLU A 160 -5.77 -2.64 11.93
N ARG A 161 -5.19 -3.76 11.49
CA ARG A 161 -5.96 -4.91 10.98
C ARG A 161 -6.88 -5.48 12.05
N ARG A 162 -6.36 -5.76 13.26
CA ARG A 162 -7.16 -6.27 14.38
C ARG A 162 -8.29 -5.32 14.75
N ASP A 163 -8.01 -4.02 14.86
CA ASP A 163 -9.01 -3.03 15.20
C ASP A 163 -10.08 -2.92 14.09
N ALA A 164 -9.68 -3.03 12.81
CA ALA A 164 -10.61 -3.04 11.69
C ALA A 164 -11.50 -4.28 11.70
N ASP A 165 -10.93 -5.46 11.98
CA ASP A 165 -11.66 -6.72 12.10
C ASP A 165 -12.64 -6.68 13.27
N GLU A 166 -12.21 -6.17 14.43
CA GLU A 166 -13.09 -5.98 15.58
C GLU A 166 -14.25 -5.02 15.28
N ARG A 167 -13.97 -3.89 14.62
CA ARG A 167 -15.01 -2.95 14.19
C ARG A 167 -15.98 -3.60 13.20
N ALA A 168 -15.48 -4.37 12.24
CA ALA A 168 -16.30 -5.08 11.27
C ALA A 168 -17.19 -6.13 11.96
N MET A 169 -16.65 -6.88 12.92
CA MET A 169 -17.40 -7.86 13.70
C MET A 169 -18.49 -7.22 14.56
N ARG A 170 -18.17 -6.11 15.25
CA ARG A 170 -19.17 -5.35 16.02
C ARG A 170 -20.31 -4.87 15.12
N ARG A 171 -19.99 -4.30 13.96
CA ARG A 171 -20.99 -3.83 13.00
C ARG A 171 -21.84 -4.98 12.43
N ARG A 172 -21.25 -6.14 12.16
CA ARG A 172 -22.01 -7.34 11.74
C ARG A 172 -22.99 -7.78 12.82
N GLN A 173 -22.55 -7.85 14.08
CA GLN A 173 -23.41 -8.22 15.21
C GLN A 173 -24.56 -7.23 15.43
N GLU A 174 -24.29 -5.93 15.31
CA GLU A 174 -25.32 -4.89 15.40
C GLU A 174 -26.38 -5.06 14.29
N LEU A 175 -25.93 -5.23 13.04
CA LEU A 175 -26.82 -5.47 11.92
C LEU A 175 -27.63 -6.75 12.13
N GLU A 176 -27.00 -7.86 12.52
CA GLU A 176 -27.70 -9.12 12.80
C GLU A 176 -28.77 -8.96 13.89
N ARG A 177 -28.47 -8.23 14.97
CA ARG A 177 -29.43 -7.93 16.03
C ARG A 177 -30.60 -7.11 15.52
N ASP A 178 -30.35 -6.09 14.71
CA ASP A 178 -31.39 -5.24 14.16
C ASP A 178 -32.23 -5.96 13.10
N PHE A 179 -31.61 -6.78 12.24
CA PHE A 179 -32.32 -7.66 11.32
C PHE A 179 -33.20 -8.67 12.07
N ALA A 180 -32.69 -9.28 13.14
CA ALA A 180 -33.46 -10.21 13.97
C ALA A 180 -34.67 -9.52 14.61
N LYS A 181 -34.50 -8.32 15.17
CA LYS A 181 -35.62 -7.51 15.71
C LYS A 181 -36.66 -7.18 14.65
N ASN A 182 -36.22 -6.70 13.49
CA ASN A 182 -37.12 -6.34 12.39
C ASN A 182 -37.88 -7.58 11.86
N LEU A 183 -37.20 -8.72 11.74
CA LEU A 183 -37.83 -9.96 11.31
C LEU A 183 -38.82 -10.48 12.35
N ALA A 184 -38.50 -10.39 13.64
CA ALA A 184 -39.40 -10.74 14.73
C ALA A 184 -40.65 -9.84 14.72
N ALA A 185 -40.49 -8.52 14.62
CA ALA A 185 -41.61 -7.58 14.52
C ALA A 185 -42.51 -7.89 13.32
N ARG A 186 -41.93 -8.12 12.14
CA ARG A 186 -42.68 -8.48 10.93
C ARG A 186 -43.40 -9.82 11.06
N ARG A 187 -42.78 -10.82 11.70
CA ARG A 187 -43.40 -12.13 11.98
C ARG A 187 -44.60 -11.96 12.92
N GLU A 188 -44.45 -11.17 13.99
CA GLU A 188 -45.55 -10.89 14.90
C GLU A 188 -46.71 -10.18 14.21
N GLU A 189 -46.43 -9.17 13.37
CA GLU A 189 -47.45 -8.47 12.58
C GLU A 189 -48.20 -9.42 11.64
N MET A 190 -47.47 -10.30 10.92
CA MET A 190 -48.07 -11.31 10.05
C MET A 190 -48.93 -12.30 10.85
N ASN A 191 -48.43 -12.78 11.99
CA ASN A 191 -49.19 -13.67 12.87
C ASN A 191 -50.46 -13.00 13.41
N ARG A 192 -50.39 -11.72 13.80
CA ARG A 192 -51.58 -10.94 14.21
C ARG A 192 -52.57 -10.78 13.06
N ALA A 193 -52.09 -10.54 11.84
CA ALA A 193 -52.95 -10.42 10.66
C ALA A 193 -53.64 -11.76 10.32
N LEU A 194 -52.92 -12.88 10.41
CA LEU A 194 -53.48 -14.22 10.25
C LEU A 194 -54.53 -14.51 11.33
N ALA A 195 -54.22 -14.26 12.61
CA ALA A 195 -55.17 -14.45 13.70
C ALA A 195 -56.44 -13.60 13.53
N ARG A 196 -56.32 -12.35 13.06
CA ARG A 196 -57.48 -11.50 12.73
C ARG A 196 -58.33 -12.08 11.60
N ARG A 197 -57.70 -12.58 10.53
CA ARG A 197 -58.40 -13.23 9.41
C ARG A 197 -59.09 -14.51 9.84
N GLU A 198 -58.42 -15.35 10.63
CA GLU A 198 -59.00 -16.57 11.19
C GLU A 198 -60.19 -16.27 12.11
N ALA A 199 -60.07 -15.25 12.98
CA ALA A 199 -61.17 -14.83 13.85
C ALA A 199 -62.37 -14.29 13.05
N ALA A 200 -62.12 -13.46 12.02
CA ALA A 200 -63.17 -12.95 11.14
C ALA A 200 -63.86 -14.08 10.37
N ALA A 201 -63.09 -15.02 9.81
CA ALA A 201 -63.62 -16.17 9.09
C ALA A 201 -64.44 -17.09 10.00
N LYS A 202 -63.99 -17.34 11.24
CA LYS A 202 -64.75 -18.10 12.24
C LYS A 202 -66.06 -17.41 12.60
N ALA A 203 -66.04 -16.11 12.87
CA ALA A 203 -67.24 -15.35 13.20
C ALA A 203 -68.26 -15.34 12.03
N GLU A 204 -67.79 -15.27 10.78
CA GLU A 204 -68.65 -15.36 9.60
C GLU A 204 -69.23 -16.76 9.41
N ALA A 205 -68.43 -17.80 9.60
CA ALA A 205 -68.92 -19.18 9.57
C ALA A 205 -69.98 -19.42 10.66
N GLU A 206 -69.75 -18.95 11.89
CA GLU A 206 -70.71 -19.02 12.99
C GLU A 206 -72.01 -18.27 12.66
N ARG A 207 -71.93 -17.09 12.04
CA ARG A 207 -73.12 -16.35 11.57
C ARG A 207 -73.90 -17.13 10.51
N ILE A 208 -73.23 -17.68 9.50
CA ILE A 208 -73.88 -18.46 8.44
C ILE A 208 -74.57 -19.69 9.04
N ILE A 209 -73.91 -20.38 9.97
CA ILE A 209 -74.50 -21.55 10.67
C ILE A 209 -75.72 -21.11 11.50
N ALA A 210 -75.63 -20.01 12.25
CA ALA A 210 -76.74 -19.48 13.04
C ALA A 210 -77.94 -19.08 12.16
N GLU A 211 -77.71 -18.38 11.04
CA GLU A 211 -78.79 -18.03 10.12
C GLU A 211 -79.38 -19.25 9.41
N ALA A 212 -78.55 -20.22 9.02
CA ALA A 212 -79.02 -21.45 8.37
C ALA A 212 -79.84 -22.31 9.33
N THR A 213 -79.42 -22.41 10.59
CA THR A 213 -80.17 -23.11 11.65
C THR A 213 -81.50 -22.43 11.94
N GLU A 214 -81.53 -21.10 12.09
CA GLU A 214 -82.78 -20.35 12.27
C GLU A 214 -83.74 -20.52 11.08
N ARG A 215 -83.24 -20.45 9.84
CA ARG A 215 -84.07 -20.71 8.65
C ARG A 215 -84.59 -22.14 8.62
N ALA A 216 -83.76 -23.13 8.97
CA ALA A 216 -84.18 -24.53 9.06
C ALA A 216 -85.27 -24.73 10.12
N GLU A 217 -85.10 -24.15 11.31
CA GLU A 217 -86.10 -24.17 12.38
C GLU A 217 -87.43 -23.54 11.94
N ARG A 218 -87.40 -22.40 11.26
CA ARG A 218 -88.59 -21.75 10.70
C ARG A 218 -89.29 -22.63 9.66
N LEU A 219 -88.54 -23.22 8.72
CA LEU A 219 -89.10 -24.12 7.70
C LEU A 219 -89.72 -25.37 8.34
N VAL A 220 -89.05 -25.96 9.33
CA VAL A 220 -89.58 -27.10 10.09
C VAL A 220 -90.86 -26.70 10.83
N ALA A 221 -90.86 -25.56 11.53
CA ALA A 221 -92.04 -25.05 12.22
C ALA A 221 -93.22 -24.84 11.26
N GLU A 222 -93.01 -24.16 10.13
CA GLU A 222 -94.05 -23.95 9.11
C GLU A 222 -94.56 -25.27 8.52
N ALA A 223 -93.67 -26.22 8.24
CA ALA A 223 -94.05 -27.55 7.77
C ALA A 223 -94.87 -28.30 8.83
N THR A 224 -94.49 -28.24 10.11
CA THR A 224 -95.25 -28.86 11.19
C THR A 224 -96.63 -28.23 11.37
N GLU A 225 -96.76 -26.92 11.25
CA GLU A 225 -98.05 -26.22 11.29
C GLU A 225 -98.94 -26.61 10.09
N ARG A 226 -98.38 -26.69 8.87
CA ARG A 226 -99.11 -27.19 7.69
C ARG A 226 -99.60 -28.63 7.90
N VAL A 227 -98.75 -29.50 8.46
CA VAL A 227 -99.14 -30.89 8.77
C VAL A 227 -100.26 -30.93 9.80
N ARG A 228 -100.17 -30.13 10.88
CA ARG A 228 -101.24 -29.99 11.89
C ARG A 228 -102.55 -29.54 11.25
N ALA A 229 -102.53 -28.51 10.42
CA ALA A 229 -103.71 -28.02 9.71
C ALA A 229 -104.33 -29.07 8.78
N LEU A 230 -103.49 -29.82 8.04
CA LEU A 230 -103.94 -30.94 7.20
C LEU A 230 -104.55 -32.08 8.02
N GLU A 231 -103.95 -32.42 9.17
CA GLU A 231 -104.51 -33.41 10.09
C GLU A 231 -105.87 -32.97 10.65
N GLU A 232 -106.01 -31.71 11.04
CA GLU A 232 -107.28 -31.14 11.50
C GLU A 232 -108.34 -31.14 10.41
N ALA A 233 -108.00 -30.72 9.19
CA ALA A 233 -108.90 -30.78 8.04
C ALA A 233 -109.31 -32.23 7.73
N ARG A 234 -108.37 -33.19 7.80
CA ARG A 234 -108.66 -34.62 7.66
C ARG A 234 -109.59 -35.12 8.77
N ARG A 235 -109.39 -34.70 10.02
CA ARG A 235 -110.29 -35.04 11.14
C ARG A 235 -111.69 -34.48 10.92
N LYS A 236 -111.81 -33.21 10.47
CA LYS A 236 -113.08 -32.56 10.11
C LYS A 236 -113.79 -33.29 8.97
N ALA A 237 -113.10 -33.56 7.86
CA ALA A 237 -113.65 -34.32 6.74
C ALA A 237 -114.07 -35.73 7.18
N ALA A 238 -113.28 -36.41 8.02
CA ALA A 238 -113.65 -37.70 8.58
C ALA A 238 -114.87 -37.63 9.51
N SER A 239 -115.10 -36.52 10.23
CA SER A 239 -116.32 -36.30 11.00
C SER A 239 -117.52 -35.94 10.14
N GLU A 240 -117.35 -35.12 9.10
CA GLU A 240 -118.40 -34.78 8.14
C GLU A 240 -118.84 -36.01 7.34
N LEU A 241 -117.92 -36.85 6.89
CA LEU A 241 -118.25 -38.13 6.26
C LEU A 241 -118.97 -39.09 7.22
N ARG A 242 -118.61 -39.08 8.51
CA ARG A 242 -119.34 -39.84 9.53
C ARG A 242 -120.76 -39.30 9.72
N ALA A 243 -120.93 -37.98 9.83
CA ALA A 243 -122.23 -37.33 9.94
C ALA A 243 -123.08 -37.50 8.68
N ALA A 244 -122.50 -37.41 7.49
CA ALA A 244 -123.17 -37.66 6.21
C ALA A 244 -123.56 -39.13 6.07
N ARG A 245 -122.71 -40.07 6.51
CA ARG A 245 -123.07 -41.49 6.59
C ARG A 245 -124.21 -41.71 7.58
N GLU A 246 -124.21 -41.05 8.73
CA GLU A 246 -125.28 -41.12 9.72
C GLU A 246 -126.59 -40.50 9.19
N ALA A 247 -126.52 -39.37 8.48
CA ALA A 247 -127.65 -38.75 7.80
C ALA A 247 -128.18 -39.59 6.64
N LEU A 248 -127.33 -40.26 5.87
CA LEU A 248 -127.72 -41.22 4.84
C LEU A 248 -128.34 -42.49 5.45
N VAL A 249 -127.85 -42.97 6.58
CA VAL A 249 -128.47 -44.07 7.33
C VAL A 249 -129.83 -43.62 7.91
N GLY A 250 -129.95 -42.36 8.34
CA GLY A 250 -131.22 -41.75 8.78
C GLY A 250 -132.19 -41.41 7.66
N ALA A 251 -131.72 -41.21 6.42
CA ALA A 251 -132.51 -40.98 5.20
C ALA A 251 -132.75 -42.26 4.40
N TRP A 252 -132.06 -43.36 4.72
CA TRP A 252 -132.30 -44.69 4.15
C TRP A 252 -133.75 -45.20 4.30
N PRO A 253 -134.51 -44.85 5.35
CA PRO A 253 -135.94 -45.18 5.44
C PRO A 253 -136.86 -44.35 4.52
N LEU A 254 -136.33 -43.34 3.81
CA LEU A 254 -137.07 -42.46 2.88
C LEU A 254 -136.73 -42.71 1.40
N LEU A 255 -135.81 -43.63 1.10
CA LEU A 255 -135.41 -44.05 -0.25
C LEU A 255 -135.81 -45.51 -0.52
N GLU A 256 -137.07 -45.85 -0.29
CA GLU A 256 -137.70 -47.03 -0.87
C GLU A 256 -138.20 -46.70 -2.30
N PRO A 257 -137.81 -47.46 -3.34
CA PRO A 257 -138.06 -47.10 -4.73
C PRO A 257 -139.47 -47.52 -5.19
N LEU A 258 -140.18 -46.63 -5.91
CA LEU A 258 -141.34 -46.96 -6.75
C LEU A 258 -140.89 -46.95 -8.23
N PRO A 259 -141.54 -47.73 -9.11
CA PRO A 259 -140.87 -48.51 -10.14
C PRO A 259 -141.17 -47.91 -11.52
N ASP A 260 -140.17 -47.32 -12.15
CA ASP A 260 -140.05 -47.25 -13.61
C ASP A 260 -138.61 -46.83 -13.94
N GLU A 261 -138.12 -47.30 -15.08
CA GLU A 261 -136.71 -47.29 -15.55
C GLU A 261 -135.84 -48.48 -15.10
N VAL A 262 -136.30 -49.69 -15.43
CA VAL A 262 -135.42 -50.83 -15.74
C VAL A 262 -135.44 -51.06 -17.26
N SER A 263 -134.51 -50.44 -17.97
CA SER A 263 -133.97 -50.89 -19.27
C SER A 263 -132.75 -49.99 -19.57
N ALA A 264 -131.59 -50.32 -19.01
CA ALA A 264 -130.57 -51.05 -19.76
C ALA A 264 -130.19 -50.35 -21.07
N ASP A 265 -129.17 -49.50 -21.01
CA ASP A 265 -128.13 -49.59 -22.02
C ASP A 265 -126.77 -49.86 -21.36
N ARG A 266 -126.24 -51.01 -21.73
CA ARG A 266 -124.95 -51.55 -21.33
C ARG A 266 -123.98 -51.18 -22.45
N THR A 267 -123.13 -50.20 -22.23
CA THR A 267 -121.85 -50.10 -22.94
C THR A 267 -120.75 -49.80 -21.92
N GLY A 268 -119.89 -50.80 -21.71
CA GLY A 268 -118.72 -50.70 -20.83
C GLY A 268 -117.62 -49.83 -21.44
N PRO A 269 -116.57 -49.56 -20.66
CA PRO A 269 -115.38 -50.38 -20.88
C PRO A 269 -114.79 -51.04 -19.62
N LYS A 270 -114.63 -52.35 -19.82
CA LYS A 270 -113.68 -53.35 -19.33
C LYS A 270 -112.39 -52.84 -18.65
N ALA A 271 -112.10 -53.42 -17.48
CA ALA A 271 -110.79 -53.43 -16.82
C ALA A 271 -109.83 -54.45 -17.47
N VAL A 272 -108.56 -54.05 -17.66
CA VAL A 272 -107.32 -54.87 -17.75
C VAL A 272 -106.18 -53.87 -17.44
N ALA A 273 -105.53 -53.91 -16.28
CA ALA A 273 -104.30 -54.65 -15.96
C ALA A 273 -103.07 -54.26 -16.81
N GLU A 274 -101.92 -54.23 -16.11
CA GLU A 274 -100.53 -54.23 -16.60
C GLU A 274 -99.80 -52.87 -16.77
N SER A 275 -99.11 -52.49 -15.70
CA SER A 275 -97.69 -52.08 -15.74
C SER A 275 -96.81 -53.23 -16.27
N PRO A 276 -95.47 -53.11 -16.29
CA PRO A 276 -94.55 -52.04 -16.68
C PRO A 276 -93.60 -52.55 -17.80
N GLU A 277 -92.60 -51.78 -18.22
CA GLU A 277 -91.21 -52.21 -18.51
C GLU A 277 -90.45 -51.00 -19.10
N SER A 278 -89.38 -50.45 -18.50
CA SER A 278 -88.02 -51.02 -18.32
C SER A 278 -87.26 -51.08 -19.65
N PHE A 279 -85.99 -50.74 -19.85
CA PHE A 279 -84.73 -50.53 -19.10
C PHE A 279 -83.74 -49.85 -20.12
N PRO A 280 -82.40 -49.76 -19.94
CA PRO A 280 -81.52 -49.88 -18.75
C PRO A 280 -80.67 -48.60 -18.53
N ALA A 281 -80.22 -48.23 -17.34
CA ALA A 281 -79.32 -48.88 -16.38
C ALA A 281 -77.82 -48.88 -16.76
N LYS A 282 -77.04 -48.25 -15.86
CA LYS A 282 -75.66 -48.56 -15.43
C LYS A 282 -74.52 -48.14 -16.38
N GLU A 283 -73.34 -47.71 -15.92
CA GLU A 283 -72.67 -47.96 -14.64
C GLU A 283 -71.49 -46.97 -14.40
N ARG A 284 -71.33 -46.55 -13.14
CA ARG A 284 -70.05 -46.48 -12.37
C ARG A 284 -68.79 -45.85 -12.99
N LYS A 285 -68.31 -44.77 -12.36
CA LYS A 285 -67.16 -44.74 -11.41
C LYS A 285 -66.59 -43.31 -11.28
N SER A 286 -66.52 -42.81 -10.06
CA SER A 286 -65.36 -42.01 -9.60
C SER A 286 -64.21 -43.01 -9.28
N PRO A 287 -62.92 -42.64 -9.20
CA PRO A 287 -62.47 -41.60 -8.25
C PRO A 287 -61.21 -40.78 -8.61
N ALA A 288 -60.99 -39.76 -7.77
CA ALA A 288 -59.72 -39.32 -7.19
C ALA A 288 -58.61 -38.62 -8.03
N PHE A 289 -58.23 -37.47 -7.46
CA PHE A 289 -56.89 -36.91 -7.30
C PHE A 289 -56.28 -35.97 -8.37
N ALA A 290 -55.71 -34.90 -7.81
CA ALA A 290 -54.62 -34.05 -8.29
C ALA A 290 -54.93 -32.94 -9.31
N GLY A 291 -54.34 -31.78 -9.04
CA GLY A 291 -53.89 -30.87 -10.09
C GLY A 291 -54.42 -29.44 -9.98
N ALA A 292 -53.67 -28.61 -9.26
CA ALA A 292 -53.80 -27.16 -9.22
C ALA A 292 -53.71 -26.53 -10.63
N GLY A 293 -54.60 -25.59 -10.93
CA GLY A 293 -54.53 -24.69 -12.08
C GLY A 293 -54.49 -23.24 -11.61
N LEU A 294 -53.32 -22.62 -11.70
CA LEU A 294 -53.09 -21.18 -11.50
C LEU A 294 -53.54 -20.39 -12.74
N PRO A 295 -54.01 -19.13 -12.60
CA PRO A 295 -53.98 -18.15 -13.68
C PRO A 295 -52.61 -17.45 -13.76
N THR A 296 -52.16 -17.28 -14.99
CA THR A 296 -50.92 -16.64 -15.43
C THR A 296 -51.01 -15.10 -15.40
N LEU A 297 -49.94 -14.42 -14.98
CA LEU A 297 -49.36 -13.12 -15.43
C LEU A 297 -48.44 -12.56 -14.30
N PRO A 298 -47.51 -11.62 -14.57
CA PRO A 298 -46.31 -11.66 -15.40
C PRO A 298 -45.00 -11.72 -14.57
N ALA A 299 -43.89 -11.94 -15.26
CA ALA A 299 -42.54 -12.11 -14.70
C ALA A 299 -42.02 -10.85 -13.96
N VAL A 300 -41.63 -11.03 -12.70
CA VAL A 300 -40.82 -10.07 -11.92
C VAL A 300 -39.39 -10.60 -11.77
N LEU A 301 -38.46 -9.68 -12.00
CA LEU A 301 -37.01 -9.81 -11.87
C LEU A 301 -36.58 -10.59 -10.63
N SER A 302 -35.70 -11.58 -10.81
CA SER A 302 -34.71 -11.96 -9.81
C SER A 302 -33.35 -11.40 -10.21
N VAL A 303 -32.89 -10.46 -9.39
CA VAL A 303 -31.50 -10.00 -9.31
C VAL A 303 -30.66 -11.14 -8.74
N ALA A 304 -29.84 -11.75 -9.59
CA ALA A 304 -28.69 -12.51 -9.13
C ALA A 304 -27.55 -11.53 -8.82
N VAL A 305 -27.17 -11.47 -7.56
CA VAL A 305 -25.90 -10.90 -7.12
C VAL A 305 -24.80 -11.86 -7.58
N SER A 306 -24.17 -11.52 -8.71
CA SER A 306 -22.83 -11.99 -9.05
C SER A 306 -21.86 -10.87 -8.69
N GLY A 307 -21.09 -11.12 -7.64
CA GLY A 307 -19.94 -10.29 -7.30
C GLY A 307 -18.79 -10.51 -8.29
N SER A 308 -18.11 -9.39 -8.55
CA SER A 308 -16.69 -9.28 -8.91
C SER A 308 -16.29 -9.65 -10.35
N GLY A 309 -15.91 -8.62 -11.10
CA GLY A 309 -15.24 -8.74 -12.40
C GLY A 309 -15.15 -7.38 -13.09
N ALA A 310 -14.24 -6.53 -12.59
CA ALA A 310 -14.02 -5.16 -13.04
C ALA A 310 -13.76 -5.06 -14.56
N GLY A 311 -14.41 -4.09 -15.19
CA GLY A 311 -14.22 -3.75 -16.61
C GLY A 311 -12.83 -3.18 -16.92
N PRO A 312 -12.40 -3.24 -18.19
CA PRO A 312 -11.08 -2.81 -18.61
C PRO A 312 -11.06 -1.28 -18.76
N ARG A 313 -10.17 -0.62 -18.01
CA ARG A 313 -9.69 0.71 -18.34
C ARG A 313 -8.24 0.61 -18.79
N SER A 314 -8.08 0.88 -20.08
CA SER A 314 -6.84 1.22 -20.75
C SER A 314 -6.11 2.33 -19.99
N VAL A 315 -4.97 2.00 -19.39
CA VAL A 315 -3.94 2.98 -19.07
C VAL A 315 -2.61 2.41 -19.55
N THR A 316 -1.98 3.22 -20.38
CA THR A 316 -0.64 3.07 -20.96
C THR A 316 0.41 2.67 -19.95
N SER A 317 1.19 1.65 -20.27
CA SER A 317 2.54 1.46 -19.73
C SER A 317 3.46 0.95 -20.84
N HIS A 318 4.23 1.87 -21.41
CA HIS A 318 5.49 1.53 -22.06
C HIS A 318 6.42 0.93 -21.02
N THR A 319 6.86 -0.30 -21.23
CA THR A 319 8.06 -0.81 -20.56
C THR A 319 8.95 -1.45 -21.62
N ARG A 320 9.86 -0.61 -22.09
CA ARG A 320 10.98 -0.96 -22.95
C ARG A 320 11.95 -1.80 -22.10
N VAL A 321 12.14 -3.05 -22.45
CA VAL A 321 13.25 -3.88 -21.94
C VAL A 321 14.55 -3.27 -22.48
N ALA A 322 15.22 -2.48 -21.64
CA ALA A 322 16.57 -2.01 -21.91
C ALA A 322 17.54 -2.96 -21.19
N LYS A 323 18.17 -3.82 -21.99
CA LYS A 323 19.34 -4.61 -21.62
C LYS A 323 20.50 -3.63 -21.42
N ALA A 324 20.92 -3.42 -20.17
CA ALA A 324 22.07 -2.59 -19.85
C ALA A 324 23.36 -3.38 -20.09
N GLU A 325 24.05 -3.06 -21.19
CA GLU A 325 25.48 -3.36 -21.36
C GLU A 325 26.31 -2.33 -20.57
N PRO A 326 27.40 -2.73 -19.90
CA PRO A 326 28.32 -1.79 -19.27
C PRO A 326 29.21 -1.09 -20.31
N PRO A 327 29.56 0.20 -20.15
CA PRO A 327 30.45 0.87 -21.07
C PRO A 327 31.90 0.42 -20.86
N ALA A 328 32.48 -0.15 -21.92
CA ALA A 328 33.92 -0.35 -22.05
C ALA A 328 34.64 1.01 -22.03
N ARG A 329 35.38 1.28 -20.96
CA ARG A 329 36.37 2.36 -20.95
C ARG A 329 37.54 1.93 -21.84
N HIS A 330 37.64 2.51 -23.03
CA HIS A 330 38.86 2.51 -23.80
C HIS A 330 39.93 3.31 -23.05
N VAL A 331 40.81 2.60 -22.34
CA VAL A 331 42.11 3.13 -21.93
C VAL A 331 43.02 3.04 -23.16
N VAL A 332 43.42 4.20 -23.69
CA VAL A 332 44.46 4.31 -24.71
C VAL A 332 45.78 3.93 -24.03
N GLY A 333 46.21 2.68 -24.22
CA GLY A 333 47.55 2.22 -23.87
C GLY A 333 48.48 2.43 -25.06
N THR A 334 49.42 3.36 -24.91
CA THR A 334 50.59 3.51 -25.78
C THR A 334 51.49 2.29 -25.63
N THR A 335 51.48 1.38 -26.60
CA THR A 335 52.51 0.34 -26.71
C THR A 335 53.78 0.94 -27.30
N VAL A 336 54.77 1.19 -26.45
CA VAL A 336 56.16 1.37 -26.88
C VAL A 336 56.69 -0.01 -27.26
N SER A 337 56.85 -0.23 -28.56
CA SER A 337 57.57 -1.38 -29.11
C SER A 337 59.07 -1.18 -28.88
N SER A 338 59.65 -1.93 -27.94
CA SER A 338 61.09 -2.13 -27.83
C SER A 338 61.41 -3.49 -28.47
N ALA A 339 61.97 -3.44 -29.68
CA ALA A 339 62.64 -4.58 -30.28
C ALA A 339 64.03 -4.72 -29.66
N ARG A 340 64.32 -5.94 -29.22
CA ARG A 340 65.67 -6.45 -28.94
C ARG A 340 66.30 -6.94 -30.24
#